data_AF-X1BT15-F1
#
_entry.id   AF-X1BT15-F1
#
_cell.length_a   1.000
_cell.length_b   1.000
_cell.length_c   1.000
_cell.angle_alpha   90.00
_cell.angle_beta   90.00
_cell.angle_gamma   90.00
#
_symmetry.space_group_name_H-M   'P 1'
#
loop_
_entity.id
_entity.type
_entity.pdbx_description
1 polymer ?
#
loop_
_entity_poly.entity_id
_entity_poly.type
_entity_poly.pdbx_seq_one_letter_code
_entity_poly.pdbx_strand_id
1 'polypeptide(L)'
;MWNLTREEQTVLIFLSGVFLVGMGIKLLGGIPRSQNLSLPTSNSLVKVKIGGAVRKPGWYSLSEGSLVIEAVKKAGGALPQANLSRLNLDSRLKDEDEIWI
;
A
#
# COMPACT_ATOMS: atom_id res chain seq x y z
N MET A 1 -20.24 9.96 43.22
CA MET A 1 -21.35 10.90 42.94
C MET A 1 -20.80 11.97 41.99
N TRP A 2 -20.87 11.75 40.69
CA TRP A 2 -20.47 12.75 39.68
C TRP A 2 -21.76 13.29 39.08
N ASN A 3 -22.14 14.51 39.46
CA ASN A 3 -23.36 15.17 39.00
C ASN A 3 -22.98 16.19 37.93
N LEU A 4 -22.69 15.72 36.72
CA LEU A 4 -22.41 16.61 35.60
C LEU A 4 -23.67 17.42 35.27
N THR A 5 -23.48 18.72 35.07
CA THR A 5 -24.55 19.60 34.65
C THR A 5 -24.97 19.32 33.21
N ARG A 6 -26.20 19.68 32.84
CA ARG A 6 -26.77 19.39 31.51
C ARG A 6 -25.90 19.93 30.37
N GLU A 7 -25.20 21.03 30.62
CA GLU A 7 -24.30 21.67 29.66
C GLU A 7 -23.02 20.84 29.42
N GLU A 8 -22.44 20.27 30.49
CA GLU A 8 -21.25 19.41 30.38
C GLU A 8 -21.56 18.07 29.72
N GLN A 9 -22.75 17.51 29.96
CA GLN A 9 -23.21 16.30 29.28
C GLN A 9 -23.35 16.52 27.77
N THR A 10 -23.87 17.66 27.33
CA THR A 10 -24.03 17.95 25.91
C THR A 10 -22.68 18.05 25.21
N VAL A 11 -21.68 18.72 25.82
CA VAL A 11 -20.34 18.83 25.24
C VAL A 11 -19.67 17.47 25.08
N LEU A 12 -19.79 16.59 26.09
CA LEU A 12 -19.21 15.24 26.03
C LEU A 12 -19.89 14.34 24.98
N ILE A 13 -21.20 14.48 24.78
CA ILE A 13 -21.92 13.74 23.73
C ILE A 13 -21.48 14.22 22.34
N PHE A 14 -21.34 15.52 22.13
CA PHE A 14 -20.84 16.04 20.86
C PHE A 14 -19.39 15.62 20.58
N LEU A 15 -18.51 15.65 21.59
CA LEU A 15 -17.10 15.28 21.44
C LEU A 15 -16.93 13.79 21.12
N SER A 16 -17.70 12.93 21.81
CA SER A 16 -17.71 11.49 21.53
C SER A 16 -18.35 11.15 20.18
N GLY A 17 -19.38 11.88 19.76
CA GLY A 17 -20.01 11.73 18.45
C GLY A 17 -19.02 11.94 17.28
N VAL A 18 -18.25 13.03 17.32
CA VAL A 18 -17.24 13.32 16.28
C VAL A 18 -16.14 12.26 16.25
N PHE A 19 -15.72 11.77 17.42
CA PHE A 19 -14.71 10.72 17.53
C PHE A 19 -15.20 9.37 16.98
N LEU A 20 -16.46 8.99 17.25
CA LEU A 20 -17.05 7.74 16.73
C LEU A 20 -17.27 7.77 15.21
N VAL A 21 -17.61 8.93 14.63
CA VAL A 21 -17.75 9.08 13.18
C VAL A 21 -16.40 8.88 12.47
N GLY A 22 -15.32 9.48 12.98
CA GLY A 22 -13.98 9.30 12.42
C GLY A 22 -13.42 7.88 12.61
N MET A 23 -13.68 7.26 13.77
CA MET A 23 -13.20 5.92 14.09
C MET A 23 -13.98 4.82 13.35
N GLY A 24 -15.27 5.05 13.03
CA GLY A 24 -16.10 4.14 12.24
C GLY A 24 -15.60 3.92 10.81
N ILE A 25 -15.03 4.96 10.18
CA ILE A 25 -14.45 4.86 8.83
C ILE A 25 -13.19 3.97 8.81
N LYS A 26 -12.45 3.91 9.92
CA LYS A 26 -11.16 3.20 10.01
C LYS A 26 -11.30 1.72 10.40
N LEU A 27 -12.40 1.34 11.05
CA LEU A 27 -12.57 0.00 11.64
C LEU A 27 -13.48 -0.95 10.84
N LEU A 28 -14.24 -0.45 9.85
CA LEU A 28 -15.17 -1.30 9.08
C LEU A 28 -14.55 -1.97 7.83
N GLY A 29 -13.22 -1.93 7.69
CA GLY A 29 -12.51 -2.56 6.57
C GLY A 29 -12.35 -1.60 5.40
N GLY A 30 -11.20 -0.90 5.36
CA GLY A 30 -10.79 -0.13 4.19
C GLY A 30 -10.90 -0.98 2.93
N ILE A 31 -11.43 -0.39 1.85
CA ILE A 31 -11.85 -1.04 0.61
C ILE A 31 -10.79 -2.08 0.16
N PRO A 32 -10.98 -3.39 0.41
CA PRO A 32 -10.14 -4.39 -0.20
C PRO A 32 -10.74 -4.66 -1.57
N ARG A 33 -10.40 -3.84 -2.56
CA ARG A 33 -10.62 -4.28 -3.95
C ARG A 33 -9.46 -5.20 -4.31
N SER A 34 -9.53 -6.43 -3.80
CA SER A 34 -8.83 -7.57 -4.36
C SER A 34 -9.32 -7.70 -5.80
N GLN A 35 -8.61 -7.05 -6.72
CA GLN A 35 -8.73 -7.41 -8.11
C GLN A 35 -8.19 -8.84 -8.17
N ASN A 36 -9.09 -9.81 -8.31
CA ASN A 36 -8.72 -11.11 -8.84
C ASN A 36 -8.19 -10.85 -10.26
N LEU A 37 -6.93 -10.45 -10.35
CA LEU A 37 -6.14 -10.57 -11.55
C LEU A 37 -6.04 -12.07 -11.77
N SER A 38 -6.80 -12.59 -12.72
CA SER A 38 -6.47 -13.86 -13.37
C SER A 38 -5.07 -13.69 -13.94
N LEU A 39 -4.06 -14.06 -13.17
CA LEU A 39 -2.69 -14.17 -13.63
C LEU A 39 -2.71 -15.24 -14.72
N PRO A 40 -2.17 -14.99 -15.91
CA PRO A 40 -1.88 -16.07 -16.82
C PRO A 40 -1.01 -17.07 -16.05
N THR A 41 -1.45 -18.32 -15.96
CA THR A 41 -0.64 -19.46 -15.52
C THR A 41 0.43 -19.72 -16.58
N SER A 42 1.31 -18.75 -16.83
CA SER A 42 2.62 -19.02 -17.36
C SER A 42 3.49 -19.25 -16.13
N ASN A 43 3.89 -20.51 -15.93
CA ASN A 43 4.78 -20.90 -14.82
C ASN A 43 6.22 -20.37 -15.00
N SER A 44 6.37 -19.31 -15.79
CA SER A 44 7.59 -18.59 -16.09
C SER A 44 7.80 -17.49 -15.05
N LEU A 45 8.99 -17.49 -14.46
CA LEU A 45 9.44 -16.44 -13.56
C LEU A 45 10.37 -15.50 -14.34
N VAL A 46 10.24 -14.21 -14.10
CA VAL A 46 11.19 -13.18 -14.52
C VAL A 46 12.05 -12.77 -13.33
N LYS A 47 13.34 -12.60 -13.56
CA LYS A 47 14.32 -12.18 -12.57
C LYS A 47 14.67 -10.72 -12.79
N VAL A 48 14.32 -9.87 -11.84
CA VAL A 48 14.54 -8.42 -11.92
C VAL A 48 15.46 -7.94 -10.80
N LYS A 49 16.27 -6.92 -11.10
CA LYS A 49 17.12 -6.27 -10.11
C LYS A 49 16.48 -4.94 -9.70
N ILE A 50 16.33 -4.74 -8.40
CA ILE A 50 15.77 -3.52 -7.83
C ILE A 50 16.84 -2.79 -7.04
N GLY A 51 17.09 -1.53 -7.38
CA GLY A 51 18.05 -0.65 -6.73
C GLY A 51 17.48 0.73 -6.41
N GLY A 52 18.31 1.57 -5.80
CA GLY A 52 17.93 2.94 -5.42
C GLY A 52 17.26 3.05 -4.06
N ALA A 53 16.33 4.00 -3.92
CA ALA A 53 15.67 4.37 -2.68
C ALA A 53 14.53 3.41 -2.30
N VAL A 54 14.84 2.12 -2.15
CA VAL A 54 13.92 1.09 -1.64
C VAL A 54 14.41 0.51 -0.32
N ARG A 55 13.51 -0.12 0.45
CA ARG A 55 13.88 -0.68 1.76
C ARG A 55 14.84 -1.85 1.66
N LYS A 56 14.69 -2.70 0.64
CA LYS A 56 15.54 -3.87 0.41
C LYS A 56 15.92 -3.91 -1.08
N PRO A 57 17.06 -3.33 -1.49
CA PRO A 57 17.57 -3.51 -2.84
C PRO A 57 18.09 -4.93 -3.04
N GLY A 58 18.01 -5.46 -4.26
CA GLY A 58 18.46 -6.81 -4.58
C GLY A 58 17.77 -7.43 -5.80
N TRP A 59 18.00 -8.72 -5.98
CA TRP A 59 17.39 -9.52 -7.04
C TRP A 59 16.07 -10.15 -6.57
N TYR A 60 15.05 -10.10 -7.42
CA TYR A 60 13.72 -10.63 -7.15
C TYR A 60 13.24 -11.47 -8.32
N SER A 61 12.65 -12.62 -8.03
CA SER A 61 11.91 -13.41 -9.01
C SER A 61 10.42 -13.14 -8.87
N LEU A 62 9.76 -12.71 -9.94
CA LEU A 62 8.32 -12.48 -10.01
C LEU A 62 7.72 -13.30 -11.15
N SER A 63 6.40 -13.51 -11.13
CA SER A 63 5.71 -14.15 -12.26
C SER A 63 5.85 -13.30 -13.52
N GLU A 64 5.99 -13.94 -14.67
CA GLU A 64 5.98 -13.25 -15.95
C GLU A 64 4.72 -12.38 -16.10
N GLY A 65 4.90 -11.17 -16.64
CA GLY A 65 3.82 -10.19 -16.78
C GLY A 65 3.47 -9.42 -15.50
N SER A 66 4.16 -9.66 -14.38
CA SER A 66 4.08 -8.82 -13.18
C SER A 66 4.39 -7.36 -13.50
N LEU A 67 3.82 -6.44 -12.71
CA LEU A 67 4.04 -5.00 -12.89
C LEU A 67 5.23 -4.50 -12.06
N VAL A 68 5.81 -3.37 -12.46
CA VAL A 68 6.88 -2.68 -11.73
C VAL A 68 6.48 -2.41 -10.27
N ILE A 69 5.25 -2.00 -10.01
CA ILE A 69 4.77 -1.76 -8.64
C ILE A 69 4.83 -3.01 -7.75
N GLU A 70 4.62 -4.20 -8.31
CA GLU A 70 4.70 -5.47 -7.56
C GLU A 70 6.14 -5.77 -7.17
N ALA A 71 7.10 -5.43 -8.04
CA ALA A 71 8.53 -5.53 -7.76
C ALA A 71 8.92 -4.60 -6.59
N VAL A 72 8.48 -3.34 -6.62
CA VAL A 72 8.73 -2.36 -5.55
C VAL A 72 8.14 -2.83 -4.21
N LYS A 73 6.92 -3.36 -4.21
CA LYS A 73 6.30 -3.96 -3.02
C LYS A 73 7.13 -5.13 -2.49
N LYS A 74 7.66 -5.99 -3.36
CA LYS A 74 8.49 -7.14 -3.00
C LYS A 74 9.86 -6.73 -2.42
N ALA A 75 10.40 -5.58 -2.85
CA ALA A 75 11.53 -4.89 -2.21
C ALA A 75 11.19 -4.23 -0.86
N GLY A 76 9.97 -4.40 -0.37
CA GLY A 76 9.49 -3.86 0.90
C GLY A 76 8.88 -2.47 0.80
N GLY A 77 8.74 -1.91 -0.41
CA GLY A 77 8.26 -0.56 -0.66
C GLY A 77 9.37 0.45 -0.88
N ALA A 78 9.00 1.59 -1.47
CA ALA A 78 9.87 2.73 -1.68
C ALA A 78 10.12 3.49 -0.36
N LEU A 79 11.30 4.09 -0.23
CA LEU A 79 11.65 4.98 0.88
C LEU A 79 11.01 6.38 0.67
N PRO A 80 10.84 7.19 1.73
CA PRO A 80 10.21 8.52 1.61
C PRO A 80 10.90 9.47 0.62
N GLN A 81 12.20 9.31 0.41
CA GLN A 81 13.00 10.09 -0.54
C GLN A 81 12.99 9.56 -1.98
N ALA A 82 12.33 8.43 -2.25
CA ALA A 82 12.27 7.82 -3.56
C ALA A 82 11.47 8.67 -4.55
N ASN A 83 11.91 8.74 -5.80
CA ASN A 83 11.20 9.49 -6.84
C ASN A 83 10.46 8.55 -7.79
N LEU A 84 9.26 8.12 -7.36
CA LEU A 84 8.41 7.24 -8.17
C LEU A 84 7.73 7.96 -9.34
N SER A 85 7.70 9.30 -9.36
CA SER A 85 7.00 10.06 -10.40
C SER A 85 7.61 9.91 -11.80
N ARG A 86 8.88 9.48 -11.88
CA ARG A 86 9.58 9.21 -13.15
C ARG A 86 9.46 7.76 -13.61
N LEU A 87 8.93 6.87 -12.77
CA LEU A 87 8.85 5.44 -13.05
C LEU A 87 7.44 5.05 -13.49
N ASN A 88 7.34 4.27 -14.57
CA ASN A 88 6.06 3.72 -14.98
C ASN A 88 5.74 2.45 -14.16
N LEU A 89 4.99 2.65 -13.08
CA LEU A 89 4.62 1.61 -12.12
C LEU A 89 3.69 0.52 -12.71
N ASP A 90 2.99 0.86 -13.79
CA ASP A 90 2.06 -0.02 -14.50
C ASP A 90 2.71 -0.74 -15.71
N SER A 91 4.03 -0.56 -15.90
CA SER A 91 4.76 -1.32 -16.91
C SER A 91 4.96 -2.77 -16.48
N ARG A 92 4.93 -3.68 -17.47
CA ARG A 92 5.25 -5.09 -17.25
C ARG A 92 6.76 -5.30 -17.14
N LEU A 93 7.13 -6.14 -16.19
CA LEU A 93 8.49 -6.62 -15.99
C LEU A 93 8.86 -7.62 -17.07
N LYS A 94 10.10 -7.52 -17.55
CA LYS A 94 10.76 -8.49 -18.40
C LYS A 94 11.86 -9.19 -17.62
N ASP A 95 12.31 -10.32 -18.14
CA ASP A 95 13.45 -11.01 -17.55
C ASP A 95 14.71 -10.14 -17.65
N GLU A 96 15.52 -10.18 -16.60
CA GLU A 96 16.74 -9.38 -16.43
C GLU A 96 16.54 -7.86 -16.40
N ASP A 97 15.32 -7.36 -16.20
CA ASP A 97 15.07 -5.92 -16.02
C ASP A 97 15.79 -5.37 -14.78
N GLU A 98 16.40 -4.19 -14.94
CA GLU A 98 16.98 -3.42 -13.85
C GLU A 98 16.16 -2.14 -13.60
N ILE A 99 15.60 -2.03 -12.40
CA ILE A 99 14.73 -0.93 -11.99
C ILE A 99 15.43 -0.13 -10.91
N TRP A 100 15.62 1.15 -11.18
CA TRP A 100 16.20 2.11 -10.25
C TRP A 100 15.16 3.11 -9.77
N ILE A 101 15.05 3.28 -8.46
CA ILE A 101 13.98 4.02 -7.76
C ILE A 101 14.54 5.22 -6.99
#